data_AF-X1DSR1-F1
#
_entry.id   AF-X1DSR1-F1
#
_cell.length_a   1.000
_cell.length_b   1.000
_cell.length_c   1.000
_cell.angle_alpha   90.00
_cell.angle_beta   90.00
_cell.angle_gamma   90.00
#
_symmetry.space_group_name_H-M   'P 1'
#
loop_
_entity.id
_entity.type
_entity.pdbx_description
1 polymer ?
#
loop_
_entity_poly.entity_id
_entity_poly.type
_entity_poly.pdbx_seq_one_letter_code
_entity_poly.pdbx_strand_id
1 'polypeptide(L)'
;YVVTRIVFDTIEERFTNQLIETGKLASEWMVREEDKLLETLRLIAHTDGTAEALMAENAEALREISFPLLINYSVAALEIIDTSGKSILSLRHREGGLIEEYDVSRGSTYFQDQKITERVLNEQSDYLGDKFAGIESAPWGDYLYVSGPIYNQDRDLIGAILVGDTLADVARGIREATLSQVTIYNLEGQEITTTFLDSRPDIDEQKIEMIASRQDVESFLQEITAANISYKEILAPLEVRSGEDVGLIATSLAQTFLVQASNVT
;
A
#
# COMPACT_ATOMS: atom_id res chain seq x y z
N TYR A 1 -14.55 -42.78 15.66
CA TYR A 1 -13.10 -42.47 15.70
C TYR A 1 -12.51 -42.19 14.32
N VAL A 2 -12.67 -43.05 13.29
CA VAL A 2 -12.10 -42.79 11.94
C VAL A 2 -12.84 -41.67 11.17
N VAL A 3 -14.18 -41.64 11.19
CA VAL A 3 -14.98 -40.62 10.49
C VAL A 3 -14.74 -39.21 11.05
N THR A 4 -14.65 -39.09 12.37
CA THR A 4 -14.38 -37.80 13.04
C THR A 4 -13.02 -37.24 12.67
N ARG A 5 -11.98 -38.09 12.56
CA ARG A 5 -10.62 -37.69 12.19
C ARG A 5 -10.55 -37.17 10.75
N ILE A 6 -11.18 -37.87 9.80
CA ILE A 6 -11.23 -37.45 8.38
C ILE A 6 -11.95 -36.10 8.22
N VAL A 7 -13.03 -35.86 8.97
CA VAL A 7 -13.77 -34.58 8.92
C VAL A 7 -12.95 -33.43 9.48
N PHE A 8 -12.19 -33.64 10.57
CA PHE A 8 -11.28 -32.63 11.12
C PHE A 8 -10.15 -32.27 10.14
N ASP A 9 -9.48 -33.27 9.57
CA ASP A 9 -8.41 -33.08 8.60
C ASP A 9 -8.92 -32.28 7.37
N THR A 10 -10.15 -32.56 6.93
CA THR A 10 -10.79 -31.84 5.81
C THR A 10 -11.13 -30.38 6.15
N ILE A 11 -11.54 -30.10 7.39
CA ILE A 11 -11.88 -28.75 7.84
C ILE A 11 -10.62 -27.88 7.97
N GLU A 12 -9.54 -28.44 8.51
CA GLU A 12 -8.26 -27.76 8.65
C GLU A 12 -7.61 -27.46 7.28
N GLU A 13 -7.67 -28.42 6.36
CA GLU A 13 -7.22 -28.26 4.98
C GLU A 13 -8.01 -27.15 4.27
N ARG A 14 -9.35 -27.17 4.37
CA ARG A 14 -10.19 -26.12 3.79
C ARG A 14 -9.88 -24.74 4.35
N PHE A 15 -9.71 -24.63 5.66
CA PHE A 15 -9.38 -23.36 6.29
C PHE A 15 -8.00 -22.84 5.84
N THR A 16 -7.03 -23.74 5.71
CA THR A 16 -5.70 -23.39 5.20
C THR A 16 -5.76 -22.93 3.73
N ASN A 17 -6.54 -23.61 2.89
CA ASN A 17 -6.76 -23.19 1.51
C ASN A 17 -7.45 -21.82 1.42
N GLN A 18 -8.45 -21.56 2.27
CA GLN A 18 -9.11 -20.26 2.35
C GLN A 18 -8.11 -19.16 2.77
N LEU A 19 -7.24 -19.44 3.73
CA LEU A 19 -6.22 -18.49 4.17
C LEU A 19 -5.21 -18.16 3.06
N ILE A 20 -4.77 -19.17 2.29
CA ILE A 20 -3.90 -18.97 1.12
C ILE A 20 -4.62 -18.12 0.06
N GLU A 21 -5.88 -18.42 -0.24
CA GLU A 21 -6.69 -17.63 -1.17
C GLU A 21 -6.83 -16.17 -0.71
N THR A 22 -7.00 -15.96 0.59
CA THR A 22 -7.11 -14.63 1.20
C THR A 22 -5.82 -13.84 1.04
N GLY A 23 -4.65 -14.46 1.26
CA GLY A 23 -3.35 -13.84 0.98
C GLY A 23 -3.17 -13.48 -0.50
N LYS A 24 -3.56 -14.37 -1.42
CA LYS A 24 -3.52 -14.09 -2.86
C LYS A 24 -4.42 -12.91 -3.25
N LEU A 25 -5.63 -12.85 -2.70
CA LEU A 25 -6.56 -11.75 -2.94
C LEU A 25 -6.01 -10.41 -2.42
N ALA A 26 -5.27 -10.42 -1.31
CA ALA A 26 -4.58 -9.23 -0.81
C ALA A 26 -3.51 -8.74 -1.80
N SER A 27 -2.68 -9.63 -2.33
CA SER A 27 -1.69 -9.28 -3.38
C SER A 27 -2.37 -8.77 -4.67
N GLU A 28 -3.45 -9.42 -5.12
CA GLU A 28 -4.21 -8.95 -6.30
C GLU A 28 -4.91 -7.61 -6.07
N TRP A 29 -5.30 -7.31 -4.82
CA TRP A 29 -5.83 -6.01 -4.45
C TRP A 29 -4.73 -4.94 -4.52
N MET A 30 -3.54 -5.24 -3.99
CA MET A 30 -2.39 -4.33 -4.00
C MET A 30 -1.98 -3.93 -5.42
N VAL A 31 -1.91 -4.90 -6.34
CA VAL A 31 -1.60 -4.63 -7.76
C VAL A 31 -2.62 -3.68 -8.38
N ARG A 32 -3.92 -3.89 -8.12
CA ARG A 32 -4.97 -3.00 -8.64
C ARG A 32 -4.90 -1.59 -8.05
N GLU A 33 -4.50 -1.48 -6.79
CA GLU A 33 -4.36 -0.18 -6.15
C GLU A 33 -3.14 0.59 -6.69
N GLU A 34 -2.01 -0.10 -6.90
CA GLU A 34 -0.85 0.48 -7.59
C GLU A 34 -1.21 0.95 -9.01
N ASP A 35 -1.95 0.15 -9.78
CA ASP A 35 -2.43 0.52 -11.11
C ASP A 35 -3.30 1.79 -11.08
N LYS A 36 -4.22 1.90 -10.10
CA LYS A 36 -5.06 3.10 -9.88
C LYS A 36 -4.20 4.35 -9.60
N LEU A 37 -3.22 4.23 -8.71
CA LEU A 37 -2.30 5.32 -8.37
C LEU A 37 -1.46 5.74 -9.57
N LEU A 38 -0.94 4.77 -10.32
CA LEU A 38 -0.17 5.00 -11.54
C LEU A 38 -1.00 5.65 -12.65
N GLU A 39 -2.25 5.23 -12.84
CA GLU A 39 -3.18 5.87 -13.78
C GLU A 39 -3.42 7.32 -13.40
N THR A 40 -3.74 7.58 -12.13
CA THR A 40 -3.99 8.93 -11.62
C THR A 40 -2.77 9.83 -11.80
N LEU A 41 -1.58 9.31 -11.47
CA LEU A 41 -0.31 10.00 -11.71
C LEU A 41 -0.14 10.37 -13.17
N ARG A 42 -0.37 9.43 -14.09
CA ARG A 42 -0.23 9.67 -15.54
C ARG A 42 -1.24 10.70 -16.04
N LEU A 43 -2.46 10.70 -15.52
CA LEU A 43 -3.47 11.68 -15.88
C LEU A 43 -3.03 13.09 -15.47
N ILE A 44 -2.59 13.27 -14.22
CA ILE A 44 -2.15 14.59 -13.73
C ILE A 44 -0.89 15.04 -14.47
N ALA A 45 0.13 14.18 -14.58
CA ALA A 45 1.41 14.51 -15.20
C ALA A 45 1.29 14.94 -16.66
N HIS A 46 0.35 14.35 -17.41
CA HIS A 46 0.13 14.66 -18.83
C HIS A 46 -1.06 15.59 -19.09
N THR A 47 -1.70 16.15 -18.06
CA THR A 47 -2.74 17.16 -18.27
C THR A 47 -2.10 18.45 -18.76
N ASP A 48 -2.70 19.05 -19.79
CA ASP A 48 -2.27 20.33 -20.35
C ASP A 48 -2.20 21.40 -19.24
N GLY A 49 -1.08 22.12 -19.16
CA GLY A 49 -0.86 23.14 -18.14
C GLY A 49 -0.12 22.65 -16.90
N THR A 50 0.03 21.34 -16.67
CA THR A 50 0.75 20.82 -15.48
C THR A 50 2.22 21.25 -15.50
N ALA A 51 2.91 21.04 -16.62
CA ALA A 51 4.32 21.40 -16.76
C ALA A 51 4.51 22.93 -16.66
N GLU A 52 3.65 23.71 -17.33
CA GLU A 52 3.69 25.17 -17.32
C GLU A 52 3.43 25.74 -15.92
N ALA A 53 2.45 25.19 -15.20
CA ALA A 53 2.15 25.60 -13.83
C ALA A 53 3.29 25.25 -12.87
N LEU A 54 3.93 24.10 -13.07
CA LEU A 54 5.10 23.70 -12.27
C LEU A 54 6.30 24.63 -12.54
N MET A 55 6.62 24.92 -13.81
CA MET A 55 7.69 25.87 -14.18
C MET A 55 7.45 27.28 -13.61
N ALA A 56 6.18 27.70 -13.51
CA ALA A 56 5.80 28.99 -12.94
C ALA A 56 5.66 28.99 -11.41
N GLU A 57 5.95 27.87 -10.74
CA GLU A 57 5.69 27.63 -9.30
C GLU A 57 4.23 27.99 -8.89
N ASN A 58 3.27 27.80 -9.80
CA ASN A 58 1.88 28.19 -9.61
C ASN A 58 1.07 27.05 -8.97
N ALA A 59 1.15 26.96 -7.64
CA ALA A 59 0.45 25.96 -6.84
C ALA A 59 -1.08 25.97 -7.01
N GLU A 60 -1.69 27.13 -7.25
CA GLU A 60 -3.15 27.22 -7.44
C GLU A 60 -3.56 26.61 -8.78
N ALA A 61 -2.82 26.88 -9.86
CA ALA A 61 -3.07 26.24 -11.16
C ALA A 61 -2.86 24.72 -11.10
N LEU A 62 -1.80 24.26 -10.43
CA LEU A 62 -1.58 22.83 -10.19
C LEU A 62 -2.75 22.20 -9.41
N ARG A 63 -3.32 22.93 -8.44
CA ARG A 63 -4.46 22.47 -7.66
C ARG A 63 -5.73 22.41 -8.50
N GLU A 64 -6.01 23.42 -9.32
CA GLU A 64 -7.17 23.43 -10.23
C GLU A 64 -7.16 22.23 -11.20
N ILE A 65 -5.96 21.84 -11.67
CA ILE A 65 -5.77 20.68 -12.53
C ILE A 65 -5.95 19.36 -11.77
N SER A 66 -5.27 19.22 -10.62
CA SER A 66 -5.14 17.93 -9.95
C SER A 66 -6.31 17.59 -9.03
N PHE A 67 -6.90 18.57 -8.34
CA PHE A 67 -7.90 18.33 -7.30
C PHE A 67 -9.15 17.55 -7.78
N PRO A 68 -9.73 17.84 -8.96
CA PRO A 68 -10.84 17.03 -9.48
C PRO A 68 -10.45 15.56 -9.72
N LEU A 69 -9.21 15.29 -10.13
CA LEU A 69 -8.70 13.95 -10.36
C LEU A 69 -8.52 13.21 -9.02
N LEU A 70 -7.99 13.87 -7.99
CA LEU A 70 -7.86 13.27 -6.66
C LEU A 70 -9.21 12.82 -6.09
N ILE A 71 -10.23 13.67 -6.19
CA ILE A 71 -11.59 13.35 -5.70
C ILE A 71 -12.19 12.18 -6.48
N ASN A 72 -12.08 12.20 -7.82
CA ASN A 72 -12.71 11.18 -8.66
C ASN A 72 -12.07 9.79 -8.50
N TYR A 73 -10.76 9.75 -8.25
CA TYR A 73 -10.01 8.51 -8.06
C TYR A 73 -9.81 8.14 -6.58
N SER A 74 -10.37 8.94 -5.66
CA SER A 74 -10.28 8.75 -4.20
C SER A 74 -8.84 8.53 -3.72
N VAL A 75 -7.91 9.38 -4.16
CA VAL A 75 -6.50 9.30 -3.80
C VAL A 75 -6.23 10.13 -2.55
N ALA A 76 -5.56 9.56 -1.55
CA ALA A 76 -5.32 10.26 -0.29
C ALA A 76 -4.26 11.37 -0.40
N ALA A 77 -3.24 11.25 -1.24
CA ALA A 77 -2.14 12.20 -1.30
C ALA A 77 -1.66 12.51 -2.73
N LEU A 78 -1.31 13.77 -2.95
CA LEU A 78 -0.58 14.26 -4.12
C LEU A 78 0.56 15.15 -3.66
N GLU A 79 1.72 14.93 -4.25
CA GLU A 79 2.92 15.73 -4.03
C GLU A 79 3.49 16.10 -5.40
N ILE A 80 3.54 17.39 -5.72
CA ILE A 80 4.20 17.90 -6.93
C ILE A 80 5.42 18.69 -6.48
N ILE A 81 6.59 18.24 -6.92
CA ILE A 81 7.89 18.76 -6.51
C ILE A 81 8.67 19.27 -7.71
N ASP A 82 9.49 20.30 -7.51
CA ASP A 82 10.42 20.79 -8.52
C ASP A 82 11.64 19.86 -8.68
N THR A 83 12.53 20.20 -9.62
CA THR A 83 13.77 19.43 -9.87
C THR A 83 14.75 19.41 -8.69
N SER A 84 14.57 20.27 -7.69
CA SER A 84 15.35 20.26 -6.45
C SER A 84 14.73 19.38 -5.37
N GLY A 85 13.55 18.78 -5.61
CA GLY A 85 12.80 17.99 -4.65
C GLY A 85 11.99 18.81 -3.64
N LYS A 86 11.83 20.13 -3.88
CA LYS A 86 11.00 21.00 -3.04
C LYS A 86 9.55 20.91 -3.50
N SER A 87 8.63 20.72 -2.56
CA SER A 87 7.19 20.71 -2.85
C SER A 87 6.70 22.08 -3.33
N ILE A 88 6.04 22.08 -4.49
CA ILE A 88 5.32 23.22 -5.04
C ILE A 88 3.84 23.13 -4.64
N LEU A 89 3.27 21.93 -4.67
CA LEU A 89 1.92 21.63 -4.19
C LEU A 89 1.89 20.28 -3.47
N SER A 90 1.34 20.27 -2.27
CA SER A 90 1.00 19.06 -1.52
C SER A 90 -0.49 19.10 -1.17
N LEU A 91 -1.23 18.06 -1.53
CA LEU A 91 -2.62 17.85 -1.15
C LEU A 91 -2.72 16.53 -0.39
N ARG A 92 -3.29 16.54 0.81
CA ARG A 92 -3.45 15.34 1.63
C ARG A 92 -4.85 15.27 2.22
N HIS A 93 -5.55 14.17 2.00
CA HIS A 93 -6.89 13.95 2.50
C HIS A 93 -6.85 13.97 4.02
N ARG A 94 -7.82 14.67 4.62
CA ARG A 94 -7.94 14.75 6.08
C ARG A 94 -8.53 13.45 6.59
N GLU A 95 -7.79 12.78 7.47
CA GLU A 95 -8.25 11.56 8.12
C GLU A 95 -9.65 11.77 8.76
N GLY A 96 -10.60 10.91 8.38
CA GLY A 96 -11.99 10.98 8.84
C GLY A 96 -12.82 12.15 8.28
N GLY A 97 -12.25 12.98 7.40
CA GLY A 97 -12.94 14.07 6.71
C GLY A 97 -13.82 13.60 5.54
N LEU A 98 -14.58 14.54 4.96
CA LEU A 98 -15.34 14.30 3.72
C LEU A 98 -14.39 14.11 2.53
N ILE A 99 -14.90 13.56 1.41
CA ILE A 99 -14.07 13.22 0.24
C ILE A 99 -13.33 14.42 -0.36
N GLU A 100 -13.83 15.64 -0.16
CA GLU A 100 -13.22 16.89 -0.65
C GLU A 100 -12.30 17.57 0.38
N GLU A 101 -12.21 17.07 1.61
CA GLU A 101 -11.42 17.69 2.67
C GLU A 101 -9.95 17.31 2.54
N TYR A 102 -9.17 18.16 1.87
CA TYR A 102 -7.72 18.05 1.77
C TYR A 102 -7.02 19.21 2.48
N ASP A 103 -5.98 18.89 3.25
CA ASP A 103 -5.02 19.86 3.73
C ASP A 103 -4.03 20.21 2.60
N VAL A 104 -3.73 21.50 2.47
CA VAL A 104 -2.88 22.04 1.40
C VAL A 104 -1.60 22.58 2.01
N SER A 105 -0.45 22.18 1.49
CA SER A 105 0.85 22.70 1.91
C SER A 105 1.81 22.89 0.72
N ARG A 106 2.92 23.60 0.96
CA ARG A 106 3.95 23.93 -0.03
C ARG A 106 5.29 24.22 0.64
N GLY A 107 6.37 24.11 -0.13
CA GLY A 107 7.72 24.47 0.28
C GLY A 107 8.41 23.46 1.19
N SER A 108 7.82 22.27 1.39
CA SER A 108 8.49 21.18 2.09
C SER A 108 9.72 20.72 1.32
N THR A 109 10.82 20.47 2.04
CA THR A 109 12.05 19.87 1.49
C THR A 109 12.17 18.39 1.84
N TYR A 110 11.14 17.78 2.42
CA TYR A 110 11.17 16.37 2.83
C TYR A 110 11.53 15.44 1.66
N PHE A 111 11.01 15.73 0.47
CA PHE A 111 11.21 14.92 -0.74
C PHE A 111 12.57 15.11 -1.43
N GLN A 112 13.45 15.95 -0.89
CA GLN A 112 14.81 16.10 -1.42
C GLN A 112 15.68 14.87 -1.11
N ASP A 113 15.43 14.23 0.03
CA ASP A 113 16.25 13.15 0.57
C ASP A 113 15.58 11.76 0.46
N GLN A 114 14.41 11.66 -0.20
CA GLN A 114 13.70 10.39 -0.33
C GLN A 114 14.15 9.62 -1.57
N LYS A 115 14.36 8.31 -1.41
CA LYS A 115 14.83 7.44 -2.50
C LYS A 115 13.81 7.38 -3.65
N ILE A 116 12.51 7.40 -3.35
CA ILE A 116 11.44 7.32 -4.35
C ILE A 116 11.43 8.52 -5.32
N THR A 117 11.89 9.69 -4.86
CA THR A 117 12.00 10.91 -5.67
C THR A 117 13.38 11.05 -6.29
N GLU A 118 14.44 10.65 -5.59
CA GLU A 118 15.81 10.66 -6.11
C GLU A 118 15.92 9.88 -7.44
N ARG A 119 15.30 8.70 -7.54
CA ARG A 119 15.31 7.90 -8.77
C ARG A 119 14.67 8.65 -9.95
N VAL A 120 13.54 9.32 -9.70
CA VAL A 120 12.82 10.12 -10.72
C VAL A 120 13.63 11.34 -11.14
N LEU A 121 14.11 12.11 -10.16
CA LEU A 121 14.78 13.38 -10.40
C LEU A 121 16.16 13.22 -11.05
N ASN A 122 16.78 12.05 -10.89
CA ASN A 122 17.99 11.65 -11.60
C ASN A 122 17.72 10.95 -12.95
N GLU A 123 16.48 11.01 -13.46
CA GLU A 123 16.06 10.43 -14.74
C GLU A 123 16.43 8.94 -14.87
N GLN A 124 16.38 8.20 -13.76
CA GLN A 124 16.60 6.76 -13.78
C GLN A 124 15.41 6.07 -14.45
N SER A 125 15.69 5.01 -15.20
CA SER A 125 14.68 4.12 -15.75
C SER A 125 15.14 2.68 -15.60
N ASP A 126 14.22 1.80 -15.22
CA ASP A 126 14.42 0.35 -15.20
C ASP A 126 13.66 -0.32 -16.36
N TYR A 127 13.48 -1.65 -16.31
CA TYR A 127 12.78 -2.43 -17.33
C TYR A 127 11.25 -2.19 -17.36
N LEU A 128 10.68 -1.62 -16.29
CA LEU A 128 9.28 -1.21 -16.17
C LEU A 128 9.08 0.28 -16.47
N GLY A 129 10.16 1.07 -16.49
CA GLY A 129 10.19 2.45 -16.95
C GLY A 129 10.76 3.42 -15.92
N ASP A 130 10.29 4.66 -15.98
CA ASP A 130 10.74 5.85 -15.23
C ASP A 130 9.81 6.22 -14.06
N LYS A 131 8.84 5.35 -13.76
CA LYS A 131 7.95 5.46 -12.60
C LYS A 131 8.48 4.57 -11.50
N PHE A 132 8.22 4.90 -10.24
CA PHE A 132 8.60 4.07 -9.09
C PHE A 132 7.46 3.99 -8.09
N ALA A 133 7.51 3.05 -7.15
CA ALA A 133 6.54 2.93 -6.09
C ALA A 133 7.24 2.49 -4.81
N GLY A 134 6.66 2.79 -3.66
CA GLY A 134 7.26 2.48 -2.38
C GLY A 134 6.42 2.94 -1.20
N ILE A 135 6.83 2.50 -0.01
CA ILE A 135 6.29 2.99 1.25
C ILE A 135 7.16 4.14 1.74
N GLU A 136 6.52 5.23 2.16
CA GLU A 136 7.19 6.36 2.78
C GLU A 136 6.56 6.69 4.13
N SER A 137 7.39 6.70 5.17
CA SER A 137 7.03 7.14 6.52
C SER A 137 7.34 8.61 6.69
N ALA A 138 6.34 9.46 6.44
CA ALA A 138 6.49 10.90 6.52
C ALA A 138 6.02 11.45 7.88
N PRO A 139 6.43 12.67 8.28
CA PRO A 139 5.95 13.31 9.52
C PRO A 139 4.42 13.48 9.61
N TRP A 140 3.71 13.32 8.50
CA TRP A 140 2.25 13.44 8.38
C TRP A 140 1.55 12.10 8.09
N GLY A 141 2.26 10.97 8.24
CA GLY A 141 1.71 9.63 8.12
C GLY A 141 2.48 8.72 7.18
N ASP A 142 2.07 7.45 7.14
CA ASP A 142 2.65 6.41 6.31
C ASP A 142 1.81 6.19 5.05
N TYR A 143 2.47 6.18 3.90
CA TYR A 143 1.82 6.16 2.59
C TYR A 143 2.45 5.12 1.70
N LEU A 144 1.60 4.49 0.88
CA LEU A 144 2.03 3.88 -0.36
C LEU A 144 2.02 4.96 -1.44
N TYR A 145 3.18 5.28 -2.02
CA TYR A 145 3.30 6.21 -3.13
C TYR A 145 3.67 5.50 -4.42
N VAL A 146 3.18 6.06 -5.52
CA VAL A 146 3.74 5.92 -6.87
C VAL A 146 4.30 7.27 -7.28
N SER A 147 5.53 7.30 -7.80
CA SER A 147 6.22 8.50 -8.26
C SER A 147 6.53 8.46 -9.75
N GLY A 148 6.71 9.63 -10.35
CA GLY A 148 7.07 9.76 -11.76
C GLY A 148 7.46 11.17 -12.20
N PRO A 149 8.19 11.30 -13.32
CA PRO A 149 8.61 12.58 -13.85
C PRO A 149 7.45 13.36 -14.49
N ILE A 150 7.54 14.68 -14.41
CA ILE A 150 6.78 15.64 -15.22
C ILE A 150 7.74 16.23 -16.25
N TYR A 151 7.39 16.08 -17.52
CA TYR A 151 8.15 16.62 -18.65
C TYR A 151 7.42 17.79 -19.32
N ASN A 152 8.17 18.73 -19.89
CA ASN A 152 7.60 19.73 -20.81
C ASN A 152 7.42 19.14 -22.23
N GLN A 153 6.95 19.96 -23.16
CA GLN A 153 6.76 19.57 -24.56
C GLN A 153 8.08 19.19 -25.28
N ASP A 154 9.21 19.77 -24.84
CA ASP A 154 10.55 19.49 -25.35
C ASP A 154 11.20 18.24 -24.72
N ARG A 155 10.49 17.57 -23.80
CA ARG A 155 10.93 16.42 -22.99
C ARG A 155 12.02 16.75 -21.96
N ASP A 156 12.14 18.01 -21.55
CA ASP A 156 12.96 18.37 -20.40
C ASP A 156 12.23 18.02 -19.11
N LEU A 157 12.95 17.44 -18.15
CA LEU A 157 12.44 17.17 -16.82
C LEU A 157 12.17 18.49 -16.09
N ILE A 158 10.91 18.71 -15.69
CA ILE A 158 10.46 19.90 -14.96
C ILE A 158 10.34 19.64 -13.46
N GLY A 159 10.13 18.38 -13.08
CA GLY A 159 10.04 17.96 -11.69
C GLY A 159 9.42 16.57 -11.59
N ALA A 160 8.87 16.26 -10.42
CA ALA A 160 8.25 14.97 -10.17
C ALA A 160 6.88 15.12 -9.51
N ILE A 161 6.09 14.07 -9.65
CA ILE A 161 4.80 13.90 -9.01
C ILE A 161 4.83 12.60 -8.20
N LEU A 162 4.22 12.62 -7.02
CA LEU A 162 3.88 11.44 -6.25
C LEU A 162 2.38 11.44 -5.99
N VAL A 163 1.78 10.27 -6.13
CA VAL A 163 0.35 10.02 -5.88
C VAL A 163 0.29 8.81 -4.95
N GLY A 164 -0.47 8.89 -3.87
CA GLY A 164 -0.45 7.83 -2.88
C GLY A 164 -1.71 7.72 -2.04
N ASP A 165 -1.82 6.58 -1.36
CA ASP A 165 -2.84 6.29 -0.37
C ASP A 165 -2.21 6.04 1.00
N THR A 166 -2.95 6.33 2.08
CA THR A 166 -2.45 6.00 3.41
C THR A 166 -2.36 4.48 3.56
N LEU A 167 -1.36 3.98 4.29
CA LEU A 167 -1.28 2.54 4.52
C LEU A 167 -2.47 2.01 5.34
N ALA A 168 -3.09 2.86 6.16
CA ALA A 168 -4.35 2.54 6.84
C ALA A 168 -5.50 2.30 5.84
N ASP A 169 -5.60 3.10 4.78
CA ASP A 169 -6.59 2.91 3.70
C ASP A 169 -6.31 1.65 2.89
N VAL A 170 -5.03 1.38 2.60
CA VAL A 170 -4.59 0.13 1.96
C VAL A 170 -5.01 -1.08 2.81
N ALA A 171 -4.67 -1.09 4.10
CA ALA A 171 -5.03 -2.19 4.99
C ALA A 171 -6.55 -2.38 5.10
N ARG A 172 -7.30 -1.27 5.16
CA ARG A 172 -8.77 -1.28 5.17
C ARG A 172 -9.37 -1.81 3.88
N GLY A 173 -8.87 -1.38 2.72
CA GLY A 173 -9.32 -1.83 1.42
C GLY A 173 -9.09 -3.33 1.21
N ILE A 174 -7.92 -3.83 1.62
CA ILE A 174 -7.63 -5.27 1.63
C ILE A 174 -8.61 -5.99 2.56
N ARG A 175 -8.77 -5.54 3.81
CA ARG A 175 -9.72 -6.12 4.76
C ARG A 175 -11.15 -6.20 4.20
N GLU A 176 -11.61 -5.18 3.49
CA GLU A 176 -12.93 -5.18 2.87
C GLU A 176 -13.03 -6.18 1.72
N ALA A 177 -11.98 -6.31 0.91
CA ALA A 177 -11.93 -7.24 -0.21
C ALA A 177 -11.80 -8.71 0.22
N THR A 178 -11.11 -8.97 1.33
CA THR A 178 -10.78 -10.33 1.80
C THR A 178 -11.61 -10.80 2.99
N LEU A 179 -12.29 -9.87 3.67
CA LEU A 179 -12.96 -10.08 4.96
C LEU A 179 -12.02 -10.63 6.05
N SER A 180 -10.72 -10.32 5.95
CA SER A 180 -9.70 -10.69 6.93
C SER A 180 -9.23 -9.49 7.74
N GLN A 181 -8.53 -9.75 8.84
CA GLN A 181 -7.70 -8.72 9.45
C GLN A 181 -6.41 -8.57 8.64
N VAL A 182 -5.85 -7.36 8.63
CA VAL A 182 -4.65 -7.01 7.86
C VAL A 182 -3.70 -6.27 8.78
N THR A 183 -2.42 -6.62 8.73
CA THR A 183 -1.34 -5.85 9.37
C THR A 183 -0.23 -5.65 8.35
N ILE A 184 0.30 -4.43 8.27
CA ILE A 184 1.43 -4.08 7.41
C ILE A 184 2.62 -3.75 8.31
N TYR A 185 3.76 -4.33 7.97
CA TYR A 185 5.04 -4.12 8.65
C TYR A 185 6.06 -3.54 7.68
N ASN A 186 7.00 -2.75 8.19
CA ASN A 186 8.18 -2.34 7.42
C ASN A 186 9.19 -3.49 7.30
N LEU A 187 10.29 -3.26 6.58
CA LEU A 187 11.33 -4.26 6.38
C LEU A 187 12.14 -4.56 7.66
N GLU A 188 12.06 -3.69 8.66
CA GLU A 188 12.62 -3.88 10.01
C GLU A 188 11.66 -4.65 10.94
N GLY A 189 10.45 -4.96 10.48
CA GLY A 189 9.46 -5.75 11.20
C GLY A 189 8.61 -5.00 12.21
N GLN A 190 8.70 -3.68 12.21
CA GLN A 190 7.86 -2.82 13.01
C GLN A 190 6.48 -2.74 12.38
N GLU A 191 5.44 -2.83 13.21
CA GLU A 191 4.08 -2.55 12.75
C GLU A 191 4.00 -1.08 12.28
N ILE A 192 3.51 -0.88 11.05
CA ILE A 192 3.12 0.46 10.58
C ILE A 192 1.60 0.65 10.67
N THR A 193 0.79 -0.37 10.33
CA THR A 193 -0.65 -0.29 10.55
C THR A 193 -1.31 -1.65 10.72
N THR A 194 -2.44 -1.66 11.43
CA THR A 194 -3.25 -2.87 11.62
C THR A 194 -4.74 -2.54 11.63
N THR A 195 -5.56 -3.47 11.13
CA THR A 195 -7.02 -3.42 11.24
C THR A 195 -7.54 -4.11 12.51
N PHE A 196 -6.66 -4.71 13.30
CA PHE A 196 -7.00 -5.19 14.64
C PHE A 196 -7.33 -4.01 15.58
N LEU A 197 -8.02 -4.30 16.68
CA LEU A 197 -8.34 -3.28 17.70
C LEU A 197 -7.10 -2.86 18.50
N ASP A 198 -6.16 -3.78 18.67
CA ASP A 198 -4.92 -3.57 19.40
C ASP A 198 -3.74 -3.70 18.44
N SER A 199 -2.65 -2.98 18.74
CA SER A 199 -1.39 -3.09 18.00
C SER A 199 -0.84 -4.51 18.07
N ARG A 200 -0.14 -4.91 17.02
CA ARG A 200 0.51 -6.21 16.87
C ARG A 200 1.96 -6.12 17.35
N PRO A 201 2.52 -7.24 17.83
CA PRO A 201 3.94 -7.29 18.14
C PRO A 201 4.77 -7.20 16.85
N ASP A 202 5.92 -6.56 16.97
CA ASP A 202 6.94 -6.53 15.92
C ASP A 202 7.41 -7.94 15.54
N ILE A 203 7.83 -8.10 14.30
CA ILE A 203 8.39 -9.32 13.74
C ILE A 203 9.91 -9.22 13.79
N ASP A 204 10.57 -10.30 14.24
CA ASP A 204 12.03 -10.37 14.23
C ASP A 204 12.59 -10.30 12.79
N GLU A 205 13.63 -9.50 12.57
CA GLU A 205 14.26 -9.27 11.26
C GLU A 205 14.68 -10.58 10.57
N GLN A 206 15.16 -11.58 11.30
CA GLN A 206 15.54 -12.89 10.72
C GLN A 206 14.34 -13.61 10.12
N LYS A 207 13.15 -13.39 10.69
CA LYS A 207 11.92 -13.97 10.17
C LYS A 207 11.45 -13.25 8.91
N ILE A 208 11.72 -11.96 8.77
CA ILE A 208 11.43 -11.19 7.55
C ILE A 208 12.28 -11.68 6.40
N GLU A 209 13.60 -11.77 6.61
CA GLU A 209 14.52 -12.31 5.61
C GLU A 209 14.13 -13.73 5.19
N MET A 210 13.72 -14.56 6.16
CA MET A 210 13.23 -15.91 5.86
C MET A 210 11.94 -15.91 5.02
N ILE A 211 11.00 -15.01 5.31
CA ILE A 211 9.75 -14.89 4.54
C ILE A 211 10.05 -14.44 3.11
N ALA A 212 10.83 -13.37 2.94
CA ALA A 212 11.19 -12.83 1.64
C ALA A 212 12.00 -13.84 0.79
N SER A 213 12.93 -14.58 1.40
CA SER A 213 13.79 -15.54 0.67
C SER A 213 13.10 -16.83 0.24
N ARG A 214 11.91 -17.13 0.78
CA ARG A 214 11.18 -18.39 0.51
C ARG A 214 9.78 -18.18 -0.04
N GLN A 215 9.44 -16.96 -0.43
CA GLN A 215 8.11 -16.59 -0.92
C GLN A 215 7.61 -17.45 -2.09
N ASP A 216 8.52 -17.89 -2.98
CA ASP A 216 8.18 -18.73 -4.14
C ASP A 216 7.97 -20.22 -3.81
N VAL A 217 8.29 -20.63 -2.58
CA VAL A 217 8.40 -22.06 -2.22
C VAL A 217 7.47 -22.41 -1.04
N GLU A 218 7.27 -21.50 -0.09
CA GLU A 218 6.54 -21.77 1.14
C GLU A 218 5.60 -20.61 1.51
N SER A 219 4.38 -20.93 1.97
CA SER A 219 3.51 -19.95 2.63
C SER A 219 3.79 -19.93 4.13
N PHE A 220 4.02 -18.75 4.69
CA PHE A 220 4.32 -18.60 6.10
C PHE A 220 3.04 -18.43 6.91
N LEU A 221 2.67 -19.47 7.64
CA LEU A 221 1.47 -19.49 8.47
C LEU A 221 1.84 -19.43 9.95
N GLN A 222 1.12 -18.63 10.73
CA GLN A 222 1.22 -18.65 12.19
C GLN A 222 -0.13 -18.46 12.89
N GLU A 223 -0.22 -18.94 14.12
CA GLU A 223 -1.37 -18.70 14.99
C GLU A 223 -1.11 -17.50 15.89
N ILE A 224 -2.14 -16.67 16.06
CA ILE A 224 -2.12 -15.48 16.89
C ILE A 224 -3.40 -15.42 17.71
N THR A 225 -3.39 -14.66 18.78
CA THR A 225 -4.60 -14.34 19.55
C THR A 225 -4.73 -12.84 19.67
N ALA A 226 -5.91 -12.31 19.39
CA ALA A 226 -6.25 -10.89 19.55
C ALA A 226 -7.68 -10.79 20.11
N ALA A 227 -7.88 -9.95 21.13
CA ALA A 227 -9.17 -9.80 21.82
C ALA A 227 -9.85 -11.14 22.21
N ASN A 228 -9.06 -12.12 22.69
CA ASN A 228 -9.50 -13.49 23.02
C ASN A 228 -10.10 -14.30 21.85
N ILE A 229 -9.82 -13.92 20.62
CA ILE A 229 -10.16 -14.68 19.41
C ILE A 229 -8.86 -15.24 18.82
N SER A 230 -8.85 -16.54 18.53
CA SER A 230 -7.75 -17.19 17.82
C SER A 230 -7.86 -16.91 16.33
N TYR A 231 -6.75 -16.48 15.72
CA TYR A 231 -6.63 -16.32 14.28
C TYR A 231 -5.46 -17.15 13.78
N LYS A 232 -5.56 -17.57 12.53
CA LYS A 232 -4.40 -18.01 11.75
C LYS A 232 -4.13 -16.95 10.70
N GLU A 233 -2.87 -16.61 10.53
CA GLU A 233 -2.46 -15.61 9.55
C GLU A 233 -1.44 -16.17 8.58
N ILE A 234 -1.50 -15.65 7.36
CA ILE A 234 -0.50 -15.83 6.31
C ILE A 234 0.30 -14.55 6.20
N LEU A 235 1.63 -14.69 6.20
CA LEU A 235 2.56 -13.60 5.93
C LEU A 235 3.12 -13.73 4.53
N ALA A 236 3.18 -12.60 3.82
CA ALA A 236 3.80 -12.49 2.51
C ALA A 236 4.55 -11.15 2.42
N PRO A 237 5.57 -11.05 1.55
CA PRO A 237 6.13 -9.76 1.16
C PRO A 237 5.03 -8.84 0.64
N LEU A 238 5.11 -7.57 1.04
CA LEU A 238 4.32 -6.52 0.43
C LEU A 238 5.11 -6.02 -0.77
N GLU A 239 4.71 -6.49 -1.94
CA GLU A 239 5.36 -6.17 -3.21
C GLU A 239 4.71 -4.95 -3.87
N VAL A 240 5.55 -4.14 -4.51
CA VAL A 240 5.15 -3.12 -5.49
C VAL A 240 5.90 -3.36 -6.80
N ARG A 241 5.46 -2.74 -7.90
CA ARG A 241 6.14 -2.79 -9.20
C ARG A 241 6.44 -4.21 -9.68
N SER A 242 5.54 -5.15 -9.43
CA SER A 242 5.71 -6.55 -9.85
C SER A 242 7.00 -7.21 -9.32
N GLY A 243 7.36 -6.96 -8.06
CA GLY A 243 8.37 -7.76 -7.33
C GLY A 243 9.41 -6.98 -6.51
N GLU A 244 9.21 -5.68 -6.26
CA GLU A 244 10.01 -4.93 -5.28
C GLU A 244 9.38 -5.06 -3.89
N ASP A 245 10.05 -5.76 -2.97
CA ASP A 245 9.61 -5.91 -1.59
C ASP A 245 9.78 -4.58 -0.83
N VAL A 246 8.67 -4.02 -0.34
CA VAL A 246 8.67 -2.76 0.42
C VAL A 246 8.23 -2.93 1.88
N GLY A 247 7.88 -4.15 2.27
CA GLY A 247 7.48 -4.50 3.62
C GLY A 247 6.93 -5.92 3.69
N LEU A 248 6.15 -6.18 4.73
CA LEU A 248 5.39 -7.42 4.89
C LEU A 248 3.91 -7.11 5.09
N ILE A 249 3.07 -8.01 4.58
CA ILE A 249 1.64 -8.02 4.86
C ILE A 249 1.26 -9.33 5.55
N ALA A 250 0.57 -9.20 6.68
CA ALA A 250 -0.06 -10.31 7.39
C ALA A 250 -1.57 -10.23 7.19
N THR A 251 -2.15 -11.35 6.73
CA THR A 251 -3.58 -11.48 6.48
C THR A 251 -4.15 -12.56 7.40
N SER A 252 -5.06 -12.20 8.31
CA SER A 252 -5.47 -13.07 9.42
C SER A 252 -6.97 -13.41 9.39
N LEU A 253 -7.31 -14.71 9.46
CA LEU A 253 -8.68 -15.20 9.54
C LEU A 253 -8.97 -15.80 10.92
N ALA A 254 -10.14 -15.50 11.47
CA ALA A 254 -10.57 -16.05 12.75
C ALA A 254 -10.82 -17.57 12.63
N GLN A 255 -10.29 -18.34 13.57
CA GLN A 255 -10.51 -19.79 13.67
C GLN A 255 -11.86 -20.08 14.33
N THR A 256 -12.97 -19.71 13.69
CA THR A 256 -14.31 -19.96 14.19
C THR A 256 -14.81 -21.35 13.80
N PHE A 257 -14.27 -22.40 14.42
CA PHE A 257 -14.81 -23.76 14.26
C PHE A 257 -15.92 -24.04 15.27
N LEU A 258 -17.19 -24.00 14.81
CA LEU A 258 -18.32 -24.59 15.55
C LEU A 258 -18.49 -26.05 15.09
N VAL A 259 -17.89 -27.00 15.81
CA VAL A 259 -18.17 -28.42 15.59
C VAL A 259 -19.40 -28.82 16.39
N GLN A 260 -20.59 -28.76 15.76
CA GLN A 260 -21.78 -29.42 16.30
C GLN A 260 -21.81 -30.87 15.82
N ALA A 261 -21.30 -31.79 16.64
CA ALA A 261 -21.56 -33.21 16.45
C ALA A 261 -23.04 -33.46 16.78
N SER A 262 -23.90 -33.50 15.75
CA SER A 262 -25.26 -34.01 15.91
C SER A 262 -25.16 -35.52 16.11
N ASN A 263 -25.30 -35.97 17.37
CA ASN A 263 -25.50 -37.38 17.66
C ASN A 263 -26.89 -37.77 17.14
N VAL A 264 -26.93 -38.43 15.98
CA VAL A 264 -28.12 -39.16 15.54
C VAL A 264 -28.15 -40.46 16.34
N THR A 265 -29.04 -40.53 17.34
CA THR A 265 -29.41 -41.75 18.07
C THR A 265 -30.27 -42.67 17.23
#